data_AF-A0A1M4WS14-F1
#
_entry.id   AF-A0A1M4WS14-F1
#
_cell.length_a   1.000
_cell.length_b   1.000
_cell.length_c   1.000
_cell.angle_alpha   90.00
_cell.angle_beta   90.00
_cell.angle_gamma   90.00
#
_symmetry.space_group_name_H-M   'P 1'
#
loop_
_entity.id
_entity.type
_entity.pdbx_description
1 polymer ?
#
loop_
_entity_poly.entity_id
_entity_poly.type
_entity_poly.pdbx_seq_one_letter_code
_entity_poly.pdbx_strand_id
1 'polypeptide(L)'
;MTVFRCFAGVVLLALGASAAQAQEANPELVGELMAFHGSKAIVSAMTTHCYETTGLDPAYHSAYDNWYLRNIGFLDLADRVVARLGGGNAGAQQAAETYGGEQIMSAYNQAGDKDSFCRGFLEQVDTGALDIDKQLPGPLKQAQAIAAE
;
A
#
# COMPACT_ATOMS: atom_id res chain seq x y z
N MET A 1 24.06 -77.28 1.30
CA MET A 1 22.87 -77.09 0.45
C MET A 1 22.38 -75.66 0.60
N THR A 2 21.86 -75.13 -0.49
CA THR A 2 21.82 -73.72 -0.88
C THR A 2 20.49 -73.03 -0.49
N VAL A 3 20.54 -71.68 -0.33
CA VAL A 3 19.50 -70.64 -0.54
C VAL A 3 18.35 -70.43 0.47
N PHE A 4 18.18 -69.19 0.98
CA PHE A 4 17.04 -68.24 0.77
C PHE A 4 17.11 -67.09 1.80
N ARG A 5 17.59 -65.86 1.47
CA ARG A 5 16.89 -64.70 0.87
C ARG A 5 15.53 -64.34 1.52
N CYS A 6 15.46 -63.20 2.21
CA CYS A 6 14.72 -61.99 1.79
C CYS A 6 14.55 -60.99 2.95
N PHE A 7 15.02 -59.76 2.72
CA PHE A 7 14.65 -58.58 3.50
C PHE A 7 13.18 -58.23 3.22
N ALA A 8 12.39 -58.03 4.27
CA ALA A 8 11.09 -57.34 4.25
C ALA A 8 11.01 -56.56 5.58
N GLY A 9 10.72 -55.27 5.67
CA GLY A 9 10.05 -54.35 4.75
C GLY A 9 9.10 -53.53 5.60
N VAL A 10 9.57 -52.43 6.19
CA VAL A 10 8.73 -51.44 6.87
C VAL A 10 8.67 -50.22 5.97
N VAL A 11 7.57 -50.07 5.23
CA VAL A 11 7.25 -48.83 4.52
C VAL A 11 6.02 -48.24 5.18
N LEU A 12 6.29 -47.24 6.03
CA LEU A 12 5.31 -46.35 6.63
C LEU A 12 4.73 -45.49 5.49
N LEU A 13 3.45 -45.68 5.17
CA LEU A 13 2.70 -44.80 4.26
C LEU A 13 2.52 -43.44 4.96
N ALA A 14 3.44 -42.52 4.67
CA ALA A 14 3.33 -41.13 5.06
C ALA A 14 2.12 -40.51 4.35
N LEU A 15 1.13 -40.10 5.15
CA LEU A 15 0.08 -39.20 4.70
C LEU A 15 0.77 -37.95 4.13
N GLY A 16 0.47 -37.65 2.87
CA GLY A 16 0.82 -36.38 2.24
C GLY A 16 0.12 -35.26 2.97
N ALA A 17 0.79 -34.69 3.97
CA ALA A 17 0.52 -33.33 4.38
C ALA A 17 0.92 -32.45 3.20
N SER A 18 -0.08 -31.97 2.46
CA SER A 18 0.10 -30.79 1.63
C SER A 18 0.70 -29.73 2.54
N ALA A 19 1.97 -29.42 2.36
CA ALA A 19 2.56 -28.23 2.93
C ALA A 19 1.79 -27.06 2.32
N ALA A 20 0.72 -26.63 3.00
CA ALA A 20 0.30 -25.25 2.92
C ALA A 20 1.57 -24.48 3.30
N GLN A 21 2.24 -23.92 2.29
CA GLN A 21 3.28 -22.96 2.54
C GLN A 21 2.61 -21.87 3.35
N ALA A 22 2.84 -21.88 4.66
CA ALA A 22 2.48 -20.77 5.50
C ALA A 22 3.27 -19.61 4.91
N GLN A 23 2.58 -18.76 4.14
CA GLN A 23 3.10 -17.49 3.69
C GLN A 23 3.60 -16.82 4.97
N GLU A 24 4.91 -16.71 5.11
CA GLU A 24 5.52 -16.09 6.27
C GLU A 24 4.91 -14.69 6.36
N ALA A 25 4.24 -14.38 7.46
CA ALA A 25 3.68 -13.07 7.66
C ALA A 25 4.82 -12.06 7.46
N ASN A 26 4.71 -11.22 6.44
CA ASN A 26 5.71 -10.20 6.12
C ASN A 26 5.20 -8.85 6.66
N PRO A 27 5.37 -8.56 7.96
CA PRO A 27 4.82 -7.36 8.59
C PRO A 27 5.43 -6.08 8.02
N GLU A 28 6.67 -6.14 7.52
CA GLU A 28 7.34 -5.01 6.87
C GLU A 28 6.59 -4.61 5.59
N LEU A 29 6.40 -5.57 4.67
CA LEU A 29 5.65 -5.32 3.44
C LEU A 29 4.20 -4.93 3.74
N VAL A 30 3.56 -5.49 4.76
CA VAL A 30 2.21 -5.05 5.17
C VAL A 30 2.22 -3.56 5.55
N GLY A 31 3.20 -3.12 6.34
CA GLY A 31 3.34 -1.70 6.69
C GLY A 31 3.59 -0.80 5.47
N GLU A 32 4.47 -1.24 4.57
CA GLU A 32 4.76 -0.50 3.32
C GLU A 32 3.54 -0.40 2.40
N LEU A 33 2.72 -1.44 2.31
CA LEU A 33 1.49 -1.42 1.52
C LEU A 33 0.40 -0.57 2.18
N MET A 34 0.35 -0.51 3.51
CA MET A 34 -0.54 0.43 4.20
C MET A 34 -0.14 1.89 3.97
N ALA A 35 1.14 2.17 3.66
CA ALA A 35 1.57 3.52 3.28
C ALA A 35 0.87 4.06 2.02
N PHE A 36 0.26 3.20 1.19
CA PHE A 36 -0.55 3.62 0.03
C PHE A 36 -1.79 4.39 0.49
N HIS A 37 -2.42 3.95 1.58
CA HIS A 37 -3.51 4.70 2.23
C HIS A 37 -3.00 5.98 2.89
N GLY A 38 -1.77 5.98 3.38
CA GLY A 38 -1.07 7.20 3.80
C GLY A 38 -0.96 8.22 2.67
N SER A 39 -0.59 7.81 1.45
CA SER A 39 -0.57 8.70 0.27
C SER A 39 -1.97 9.26 -0.03
N LYS A 40 -3.02 8.43 0.04
CA LYS A 40 -4.41 8.91 -0.12
C LYS A 40 -4.78 9.94 0.95
N ALA A 41 -4.44 9.70 2.20
CA ALA A 41 -4.71 10.62 3.30
C ALA A 41 -4.01 11.97 3.10
N ILE A 42 -2.75 11.96 2.63
CA ILE A 42 -1.99 13.16 2.30
C ILE A 42 -2.72 13.99 1.24
N VAL A 43 -3.04 13.39 0.09
CA VAL A 43 -3.66 14.12 -1.02
C VAL A 43 -5.07 14.58 -0.64
N SER A 44 -5.85 13.76 0.08
CA SER A 44 -7.20 14.10 0.54
C SER A 44 -7.21 15.27 1.52
N ALA A 45 -6.34 15.23 2.55
CA ALA A 45 -6.27 16.29 3.54
C ALA A 45 -5.84 17.61 2.88
N MET A 46 -4.79 17.57 2.06
CA MET A 46 -4.27 18.78 1.45
C MET A 46 -5.18 19.37 0.37
N THR A 47 -5.94 18.53 -0.32
CA THR A 47 -7.03 18.99 -1.21
C THR A 47 -8.03 19.86 -0.46
N THR A 48 -8.48 19.42 0.71
CA THR A 48 -9.45 20.17 1.53
C THR A 48 -8.86 21.50 1.99
N HIS A 49 -7.66 21.46 2.58
CA HIS A 49 -7.03 22.67 3.11
C HIS A 49 -6.68 23.68 2.02
N CYS A 50 -6.17 23.22 0.87
CA CYS A 50 -5.83 24.13 -0.21
C CYS A 50 -7.04 24.65 -0.96
N TYR A 51 -8.12 23.87 -1.07
CA TYR A 51 -9.41 24.37 -1.54
C TYR A 51 -9.89 25.55 -0.70
N GLU A 52 -9.87 25.43 0.63
CA GLU A 52 -10.28 26.52 1.53
C GLU A 52 -9.32 27.72 1.47
N THR A 53 -8.01 27.45 1.44
CA THR A 53 -6.96 28.49 1.46
C THR A 53 -6.99 29.38 0.23
N THR A 54 -7.21 28.78 -0.94
CA THR A 54 -7.13 29.47 -2.24
C THR A 54 -8.45 30.12 -2.67
N GLY A 55 -9.44 30.21 -1.77
CA GLY A 55 -10.72 30.84 -2.06
C GLY A 55 -11.71 29.92 -2.79
N LEU A 56 -11.73 28.64 -2.41
CA LEU A 56 -12.66 27.62 -2.90
C LEU A 56 -12.43 27.24 -4.38
N ASP A 57 -11.16 27.14 -4.80
CA ASP A 57 -10.81 26.75 -6.17
C ASP A 57 -11.17 25.27 -6.44
N PRO A 58 -12.15 24.98 -7.33
CA PRO A 58 -12.58 23.61 -7.61
C PRO A 58 -11.50 22.75 -8.31
N ALA A 59 -10.40 23.34 -8.79
CA ALA A 59 -9.27 22.60 -9.36
C ALA A 59 -8.71 21.56 -8.39
N TYR A 60 -8.69 21.85 -7.08
CA TYR A 60 -8.20 20.91 -6.07
C TYR A 60 -9.03 19.62 -6.00
N HIS A 61 -10.36 19.71 -6.02
CA HIS A 61 -11.22 18.53 -6.05
C HIS A 61 -11.05 17.75 -7.35
N SER A 62 -10.96 18.45 -8.49
CA SER A 62 -10.73 17.81 -9.79
C SER A 62 -9.38 17.07 -9.84
N ALA A 63 -8.34 17.66 -9.26
CA ALA A 63 -7.02 17.05 -9.15
C ALA A 63 -7.05 15.81 -8.25
N TYR A 64 -7.74 15.87 -7.11
CA TYR A 64 -7.96 14.71 -6.24
C TYR A 64 -8.69 13.57 -6.95
N ASP A 65 -9.79 13.86 -7.66
CA ASP A 65 -10.56 12.85 -8.38
C ASP A 65 -9.70 12.18 -9.46
N ASN A 66 -8.94 12.96 -10.21
CA ASN A 66 -8.01 12.45 -11.22
C ASN A 66 -6.89 11.60 -10.58
N TRP A 67 -6.33 12.04 -9.46
CA TRP A 67 -5.36 11.26 -8.70
C TRP A 67 -5.99 9.94 -8.23
N TYR A 68 -7.21 9.97 -7.69
CA TYR A 68 -7.89 8.76 -7.21
C TYR A 68 -8.13 7.78 -8.35
N LEU A 69 -8.56 8.24 -9.53
CA LEU A 69 -8.75 7.38 -10.70
C LEU A 69 -7.45 6.69 -11.15
N ARG A 70 -6.30 7.37 -11.07
CA ARG A 70 -4.99 6.77 -11.39
C ARG A 70 -4.52 5.78 -10.33
N ASN A 71 -4.93 5.95 -9.07
CA ASN A 71 -4.34 5.26 -7.93
C ASN A 71 -5.25 4.20 -7.27
N ILE A 72 -6.56 4.18 -7.56
CA ILE A 72 -7.52 3.24 -6.94
C ILE A 72 -7.12 1.78 -7.15
N GLY A 73 -6.61 1.43 -8.33
CA GLY A 73 -6.14 0.07 -8.61
C GLY A 73 -4.95 -0.36 -7.73
N PHE A 74 -4.10 0.58 -7.31
CA PHE A 74 -2.98 0.31 -6.41
C PHE A 74 -3.43 0.16 -4.96
N LEU A 75 -4.41 0.97 -4.52
CA LEU A 75 -5.04 0.84 -3.21
C LEU A 75 -5.71 -0.55 -3.08
N ASP A 76 -6.52 -0.92 -4.07
CA ASP A 76 -7.18 -2.23 -4.08
C ASP A 76 -6.18 -3.39 -4.11
N LEU A 77 -5.05 -3.23 -4.83
CA LEU A 77 -3.98 -4.23 -4.87
C LEU A 77 -3.33 -4.39 -3.49
N ALA A 78 -3.00 -3.27 -2.83
CA ALA A 78 -2.42 -3.29 -1.48
C ALA A 78 -3.34 -4.03 -0.51
N ASP A 79 -4.64 -3.72 -0.50
CA ASP A 79 -5.62 -4.36 0.39
C ASP A 79 -5.69 -5.87 0.17
N ARG A 80 -5.75 -6.32 -1.09
CA ARG A 80 -5.78 -7.76 -1.41
C ARG A 80 -4.51 -8.48 -0.99
N VAL A 81 -3.34 -7.88 -1.24
CA VAL A 81 -2.04 -8.49 -0.89
C VAL A 81 -1.88 -8.53 0.62
N VAL A 82 -2.22 -7.46 1.33
CA VAL A 82 -2.17 -7.42 2.80
C VAL A 82 -3.07 -8.51 3.40
N ALA A 83 -4.29 -8.68 2.88
CA ALA A 83 -5.19 -9.74 3.32
C ALA A 83 -4.60 -11.15 3.06
N ARG A 84 -3.95 -11.37 1.91
CA ARG A 84 -3.26 -12.63 1.57
C ARG A 84 -2.08 -12.93 2.50
N LEU A 85 -1.35 -11.90 2.93
CA LEU A 85 -0.23 -12.02 3.87
C LEU A 85 -0.68 -12.21 5.33
N GLY A 86 -1.99 -12.30 5.60
CA GLY A 86 -2.53 -12.41 6.96
C GLY A 86 -2.43 -11.11 7.77
N GLY A 87 -2.20 -9.98 7.10
CA GLY A 87 -2.25 -8.63 7.67
C GLY A 87 -3.63 -7.98 7.50
N GLY A 88 -3.71 -6.67 7.77
CA GLY A 88 -4.89 -5.87 7.43
C GLY A 88 -5.88 -5.61 8.56
N ASN A 89 -5.40 -5.51 9.80
CA ASN A 89 -6.26 -4.91 10.82
C ASN A 89 -6.46 -3.42 10.51
N ALA A 90 -7.67 -2.90 10.77
CA ALA A 90 -8.01 -1.49 10.55
C ALA A 90 -7.03 -0.52 11.24
N GLY A 91 -6.32 -0.97 12.29
CA GLY A 91 -5.32 -0.19 13.00
C GLY A 91 -4.09 0.15 12.15
N ALA A 92 -3.60 -0.76 11.31
CA ALA A 92 -2.43 -0.50 10.47
C ALA A 92 -2.73 0.53 9.37
N GLN A 93 -3.90 0.42 8.74
CA GLN A 93 -4.38 1.42 7.78
C GLN A 93 -4.56 2.78 8.46
N GLN A 94 -5.28 2.83 9.59
CA GLN A 94 -5.52 4.06 10.33
C GLN A 94 -4.21 4.72 10.78
N ALA A 95 -3.21 3.93 11.20
CA ALA A 95 -1.90 4.46 11.57
C ALA A 95 -1.18 5.09 10.36
N ALA A 96 -1.23 4.45 9.19
CA ALA A 96 -0.64 4.99 7.97
C ALA A 96 -1.33 6.27 7.49
N GLU A 97 -2.66 6.31 7.54
CA GLU A 97 -3.47 7.50 7.22
C GLU A 97 -3.17 8.65 8.18
N THR A 98 -3.13 8.37 9.49
CA THR A 98 -2.82 9.35 10.54
C THR A 98 -1.41 9.91 10.34
N TYR A 99 -0.42 9.04 10.17
CA TYR A 99 0.96 9.44 9.94
C TYR A 99 1.08 10.32 8.68
N GLY A 100 0.49 9.90 7.56
CA GLY A 100 0.50 10.69 6.32
C GLY A 100 -0.14 12.07 6.51
N GLY A 101 -1.33 12.11 7.12
CA GLY A 101 -2.04 13.35 7.43
C GLY A 101 -1.25 14.30 8.31
N GLU A 102 -0.66 13.80 9.40
CA GLU A 102 0.17 14.60 10.31
C GLU A 102 1.40 15.20 9.60
N GLN A 103 2.07 14.39 8.77
CA GLN A 103 3.27 14.82 8.07
C GLN A 103 2.97 15.96 7.07
N ILE A 104 1.93 15.81 6.26
CA ILE A 104 1.59 16.86 5.29
C ILE A 104 1.05 18.12 5.96
N MET A 105 0.30 17.98 7.06
CA MET A 105 -0.20 19.14 7.82
C MET A 105 0.92 19.87 8.53
N SER A 106 1.92 19.15 9.03
CA SER A 106 3.13 19.75 9.58
C SER A 106 3.87 20.58 8.52
N ALA A 107 4.08 20.02 7.33
CA ALA A 107 4.71 20.74 6.21
C ALA A 107 3.90 21.96 5.78
N TYR A 108 2.58 21.82 5.64
CA TYR A 108 1.67 22.92 5.35
C TYR A 108 1.78 24.02 6.39
N ASN A 109 1.70 23.70 7.68
CA ASN A 109 1.75 24.68 8.77
C ASN A 109 3.09 25.42 8.84
N GLN A 110 4.19 24.78 8.46
CA GLN A 110 5.52 25.38 8.40
C GLN A 110 5.76 26.25 7.15
N ALA A 111 4.95 26.11 6.09
CA ALA A 111 5.10 26.92 4.89
C ALA A 111 4.91 28.42 5.17
N GLY A 112 5.87 29.25 4.75
CA GLY A 112 5.82 30.70 4.92
C GLY A 112 4.76 31.40 4.06
N ASP A 113 4.41 30.80 2.92
CA ASP A 113 3.33 31.23 2.03
C ASP A 113 2.46 30.00 1.70
N LYS A 114 1.21 30.02 2.19
CA LYS A 114 0.26 28.93 2.00
C LYS A 114 -0.27 28.85 0.57
N ASP A 115 -0.42 29.98 -0.11
CA ASP A 115 -0.91 30.01 -1.48
C ASP A 115 0.12 29.40 -2.43
N SER A 116 1.40 29.74 -2.23
CA SER A 116 2.49 29.13 -2.99
C SER A 116 2.63 27.64 -2.70
N PHE A 117 2.49 27.22 -1.43
CA PHE A 117 2.45 25.79 -1.07
C PHE A 117 1.32 25.07 -1.80
N CYS A 118 0.11 25.64 -1.77
CA CYS A 118 -1.07 25.03 -2.36
C CYS A 118 -1.01 24.93 -3.88
N ARG A 119 -0.45 25.94 -4.57
CA ARG A 119 -0.21 25.82 -6.01
C ARG A 119 0.81 24.74 -6.35
N GLY A 120 1.89 24.63 -5.56
CA GLY A 120 2.88 23.56 -5.73
C GLY A 120 2.30 22.16 -5.46
N PHE A 121 1.44 22.03 -4.46
CA PHE A 121 0.70 20.79 -4.20
C PHE A 121 -0.18 20.41 -5.40
N LEU A 122 -0.97 21.35 -5.92
CA LEU A 122 -1.84 21.12 -7.08
C LEU A 122 -1.04 20.61 -8.29
N GLU A 123 0.08 21.28 -8.60
CA GLU A 123 0.97 20.88 -9.69
C GLU A 123 1.52 19.45 -9.51
N GLN A 124 1.93 19.09 -8.30
CA GLN A 124 2.43 17.73 -8.02
C GLN A 124 1.33 16.66 -8.16
N VAL A 125 0.09 16.98 -7.83
CA VAL A 125 -1.06 16.07 -8.04
C VAL A 125 -1.36 15.93 -9.53
N ASP A 126 -1.40 17.03 -10.28
CA ASP A 126 -1.75 17.05 -11.70
C ASP A 126 -0.69 16.38 -12.57
N THR A 127 0.59 16.56 -12.23
CA THR A 127 1.71 15.91 -12.94
C THR A 127 1.87 14.42 -12.59
N GLY A 128 1.12 13.93 -11.59
CA GLY A 128 1.23 12.55 -11.09
C GLY A 128 2.48 12.32 -10.25
N ALA A 129 3.20 13.37 -9.83
CA ALA A 129 4.36 13.22 -8.95
C ALA A 129 4.00 12.55 -7.62
N LEU A 130 2.75 12.74 -7.15
CA LEU A 130 2.22 12.10 -5.93
C LEU A 130 1.51 10.76 -6.20
N ASP A 131 1.58 10.21 -7.41
CA ASP A 131 1.00 8.88 -7.68
C ASP A 131 1.82 7.78 -6.97
N ILE A 132 1.11 6.74 -6.52
CA ILE A 132 1.67 5.64 -5.72
C ILE A 132 2.78 4.91 -6.48
N ASP A 133 2.65 4.76 -7.80
CA ASP A 133 3.68 4.10 -8.63
C ASP A 133 4.97 4.94 -8.73
N LYS A 134 4.91 6.24 -8.44
CA LYS A 134 6.08 7.13 -8.36
C LYS A 134 6.65 7.21 -6.96
N GLN A 135 5.79 7.31 -5.95
CA GLN A 135 6.18 7.45 -4.55
C GLN A 135 6.68 6.15 -3.95
N LEU A 136 6.05 5.02 -4.30
CA LEU A 136 6.27 3.71 -3.68
C LEU A 136 6.48 2.59 -4.73
N PRO A 137 7.41 2.75 -5.68
CA PRO A 137 7.60 1.78 -6.77
C PRO A 137 8.06 0.40 -6.28
N GLY A 138 8.84 0.36 -5.21
CA GLY A 138 9.35 -0.89 -4.62
C GLY A 138 8.23 -1.77 -4.06
N PRO A 139 7.48 -1.29 -3.03
CA PRO A 139 6.36 -2.03 -2.47
C PRO A 139 5.29 -2.37 -3.52
N LEU A 140 5.01 -1.47 -4.47
CA LEU A 140 4.07 -1.74 -5.56
C LEU A 140 4.51 -2.95 -6.39
N LYS A 141 5.79 -3.00 -6.79
CA LYS A 141 6.33 -4.11 -7.56
C LYS A 141 6.25 -5.44 -6.79
N GLN A 142 6.49 -5.42 -5.49
CA GLN A 142 6.36 -6.61 -4.65
C GLN A 142 4.90 -7.09 -4.55
N ALA A 143 3.95 -6.16 -4.34
CA ALA A 143 2.54 -6.50 -4.34
C ALA A 143 2.06 -7.09 -5.68
N GLN A 144 2.53 -6.52 -6.80
CA GLN A 144 2.23 -7.05 -8.13
C GLN A 144 2.77 -8.48 -8.33
N ALA A 145 3.97 -8.77 -7.83
CA ALA A 145 4.54 -10.12 -7.88
C ALA A 145 3.70 -11.11 -7.07
N ILE A 146 3.34 -10.77 -5.83
CA ILE A 146 2.50 -11.62 -4.96
C ILE A 146 1.10 -11.82 -5.56
N ALA A 147 0.53 -10.81 -6.21
CA ALA A 147 -0.80 -10.93 -6.81
C ALA A 147 -0.83 -11.77 -8.10
N ALA A 148 0.33 -12.01 -8.73
CA ALA A 148 0.45 -12.83 -9.93
C ALA A 148 0.66 -14.34 -9.62
N GLU A 149 0.91 -14.70 -8.36
CA GLU A 149 1.04 -16.07 -7.85
C GLU A 149 -0.32 -16.73 -7.56
#